data_AF-A0A151LW77-F1
#
_entry.id   AF-A0A151LW77-F1
#
_cell.length_a   1.000
_cell.length_b   1.000
_cell.length_c   1.000
_cell.angle_alpha   90.00
_cell.angle_beta   90.00
_cell.angle_gamma   90.00
#
_symmetry.space_group_name_H-M   'P 1'
#
loop_
_entity.id
_entity.type
_entity.pdbx_description
1 polymer ?
#
loop_
_entity_poly.entity_id
_entity_poly.type
_entity_poly.pdbx_seq_one_letter_code
_entity_poly.pdbx_strand_id
1 'polypeptide(L)'
;FLSLFIYGGICCFCCLSNDIEKKEKKYAYIIFISSILFFLYNLYNLFSYQYDPINKDAINTLYVLINILISKKNYLLIVSWIIITISYLIYINTLIKKKKKLPYVRKHYHFLLFTNVYLAFITNKVDVLIIFLSFCFFLFIFVELIRKICEHFLPSCKVIKRFISRFIDERDNKGLVVTHIYLLTGVYIPILIDIIFNKSNYINRKNQSIYNFSKANFTLYTSALNTICIGDSMAAIGGMLYPWPKIKNTNNKSCAGSLFFFIS
;
A
#
# COMPACT_ATOMS: atom_id res chain seq x y z
N PHE A 1 14.36 1.25 -1.82
CA PHE A 1 13.80 2.61 -1.94
C PHE A 1 14.00 3.20 -3.34
N LEU A 2 15.23 3.34 -3.83
CA LEU A 2 15.50 3.91 -5.17
C LEU A 2 14.75 3.19 -6.31
N SER A 3 14.72 1.85 -6.28
CA SER A 3 13.97 1.04 -7.25
C SER A 3 12.47 1.36 -7.30
N LEU A 4 11.87 1.64 -6.13
CA LEU A 4 10.44 1.89 -5.97
C LEU A 4 10.09 3.30 -6.47
N PHE A 5 11.00 4.26 -6.27
CA PHE A 5 10.87 5.62 -6.81
C PHE A 5 11.00 5.64 -8.33
N ILE A 6 11.97 4.90 -8.90
CA ILE A 6 12.14 4.75 -10.35
C ILE A 6 10.89 4.10 -10.96
N TYR A 7 10.41 3.02 -10.37
CA TYR A 7 9.20 2.34 -10.83
C TYR A 7 7.96 3.26 -10.76
N GLY A 8 7.78 3.97 -9.65
CA GLY A 8 6.69 4.95 -9.49
C GLY A 8 6.76 6.09 -10.51
N GLY A 9 7.98 6.60 -10.79
CA GLY A 9 8.20 7.63 -11.81
C GLY A 9 7.85 7.18 -13.22
N ILE A 10 8.23 5.94 -13.60
CA ILE A 10 7.88 5.34 -14.89
C ILE A 10 6.36 5.20 -15.03
N CYS A 11 5.68 4.70 -13.99
CA CYS A 11 4.23 4.59 -13.97
C CYS A 11 3.55 5.96 -14.13
N CYS A 12 4.01 6.97 -13.39
CA CYS A 12 3.47 8.33 -13.46
C CYS A 12 3.63 8.94 -14.85
N PHE A 13 4.84 8.85 -15.44
CA PHE A 13 5.13 9.32 -16.79
C PHE A 13 4.24 8.65 -17.84
N CYS A 14 4.05 7.34 -17.74
CA CYS A 14 3.20 6.59 -18.67
C CYS A 14 1.72 6.98 -18.52
N CYS A 15 1.23 7.19 -17.29
CA CYS A 15 -0.15 7.63 -17.03
C CYS A 15 -0.42 9.06 -17.53
N LEU A 16 0.53 9.98 -17.37
CA LEU A 16 0.43 11.36 -17.88
C LEU A 16 0.50 11.45 -19.41
N SER A 17 1.10 10.45 -20.06
CA SER A 17 1.28 10.42 -21.51
C SER A 17 0.11 9.79 -22.28
N ASN A 18 -0.92 9.29 -21.58
CA ASN A 18 -2.01 8.50 -22.14
C ASN A 18 -3.14 9.32 -22.80
N ASP A 19 -3.04 10.66 -22.89
CA ASP A 19 -4.07 11.52 -23.51
C ASP A 19 -4.22 11.36 -25.06
N ILE A 20 -3.57 10.36 -25.68
CA ILE A 20 -3.63 10.14 -27.13
C ILE A 20 -3.97 8.67 -27.40
N GLU A 21 -5.22 8.39 -27.81
CA GLU A 21 -5.85 7.06 -27.99
C GLU A 21 -5.00 6.02 -28.75
N LYS A 22 -4.07 6.42 -29.63
CA LYS A 22 -3.19 5.49 -30.36
C LYS A 22 -1.96 5.02 -29.57
N LYS A 23 -1.61 5.64 -28.44
CA LYS A 23 -0.41 5.31 -27.64
C LYS A 23 -0.67 4.40 -26.43
N GLU A 24 -1.92 4.13 -26.08
CA GLU A 24 -2.29 3.35 -24.88
C GLU A 24 -1.62 1.97 -24.82
N LYS A 25 -1.57 1.23 -25.95
CA LYS A 25 -0.96 -0.11 -25.98
C LYS A 25 0.55 -0.09 -25.71
N LYS A 26 1.26 0.93 -26.21
CA LYS A 26 2.71 1.06 -26.00
C LYS A 26 3.03 1.35 -24.54
N TYR A 27 2.32 2.29 -23.92
CA TYR A 27 2.54 2.64 -22.51
C TYR A 27 2.11 1.53 -21.55
N ALA A 28 1.02 0.79 -21.87
CA ALA A 28 0.64 -0.40 -21.12
C ALA A 28 1.77 -1.46 -21.12
N TYR A 29 2.41 -1.68 -22.26
CA TYR A 29 3.54 -2.60 -22.36
C TYR A 29 4.77 -2.12 -21.57
N ILE A 30 5.07 -0.81 -21.61
CA ILE A 30 6.17 -0.22 -20.84
C ILE A 30 5.93 -0.39 -19.33
N ILE A 31 4.72 -0.08 -18.85
CA ILE A 31 4.35 -0.28 -17.44
C ILE A 31 4.50 -1.76 -17.06
N PHE A 32 4.05 -2.66 -17.93
CA PHE A 32 4.13 -4.09 -17.71
C PHE A 32 5.59 -4.57 -17.61
N ILE A 33 6.45 -4.24 -18.58
CA ILE A 33 7.87 -4.60 -18.53
C ILE A 33 8.58 -3.97 -17.34
N SER A 34 8.29 -2.70 -17.04
CA SER A 34 8.83 -2.02 -15.86
C SER A 34 8.43 -2.73 -14.57
N SER A 35 7.20 -3.23 -14.47
CA SER A 35 6.72 -3.98 -13.31
C SER A 35 7.42 -5.33 -13.15
N ILE A 36 7.68 -6.04 -14.25
CA ILE A 36 8.47 -7.29 -14.25
C ILE A 36 9.90 -7.02 -13.79
N LEU A 37 10.57 -6.02 -14.39
CA LEU A 37 11.95 -5.67 -14.05
C LEU A 37 12.07 -5.24 -12.59
N PHE A 38 11.14 -4.42 -12.11
CA PHE A 38 11.05 -4.04 -10.71
C PHE A 38 10.87 -5.28 -9.81
N PHE A 39 9.98 -6.21 -10.19
CA PHE A 39 9.75 -7.43 -9.44
C PHE A 39 11.01 -8.30 -9.33
N LEU A 40 11.64 -8.61 -10.48
CA LEU A 40 12.87 -9.41 -10.56
C LEU A 40 14.02 -8.77 -9.78
N TYR A 41 14.19 -7.44 -9.87
CA TYR A 41 15.23 -6.72 -9.15
C TYR A 41 15.08 -6.83 -7.63
N ASN A 42 13.87 -6.66 -7.09
CA ASN A 42 13.66 -6.79 -5.65
C ASN A 42 13.80 -8.24 -5.19
N LEU A 43 13.41 -9.22 -6.01
CA LEU A 43 13.58 -10.63 -5.71
C LEU A 43 15.07 -11.01 -5.67
N TYR A 44 15.86 -10.53 -6.64
CA TYR A 44 17.32 -10.68 -6.62
C TYR A 44 17.94 -10.06 -5.35
N ASN A 45 17.57 -8.84 -4.99
CA ASN A 45 18.07 -8.17 -3.78
C ASN A 45 17.70 -8.89 -2.48
N LEU A 46 16.58 -9.59 -2.45
CA LEU A 46 16.14 -10.33 -1.26
C LEU A 46 17.07 -11.53 -0.96
N PHE A 47 17.57 -12.19 -2.01
CA PHE A 47 18.48 -13.35 -1.89
C PHE A 47 19.96 -12.98 -2.03
N SER A 48 20.29 -11.73 -2.37
CA SER A 48 21.67 -11.32 -2.53
C SER A 48 22.37 -11.22 -1.18
N TYR A 49 23.64 -11.63 -1.18
CA TYR A 49 24.55 -11.44 -0.07
C TYR A 49 25.08 -10.02 -0.12
N GLN A 50 24.96 -9.30 0.99
CA GLN A 50 25.54 -7.99 1.16
C GLN A 50 26.66 -8.08 2.19
N TYR A 51 27.78 -7.43 1.90
CA TYR A 51 28.88 -7.37 2.85
C TYR A 51 28.46 -6.52 4.04
N ASP A 52 28.42 -7.12 5.23
CA ASP A 52 28.16 -6.38 6.45
C ASP A 52 29.49 -5.87 7.03
N PRO A 53 29.76 -4.55 7.02
CA PRO A 53 30.97 -3.98 7.61
C PRO A 53 31.04 -4.17 9.14
N ILE A 54 29.94 -4.55 9.80
CA ILE A 54 29.87 -4.76 11.26
C ILE A 54 30.40 -6.16 11.62
N ASN A 55 29.88 -7.20 10.98
CA ASN A 55 30.32 -8.59 11.22
C ASN A 55 31.48 -9.04 10.33
N LYS A 56 31.90 -8.23 9.35
CA LYS A 56 32.94 -8.56 8.34
C LYS A 56 32.65 -9.79 7.48
N ASP A 57 31.41 -10.29 7.53
CA ASP A 57 30.94 -11.45 6.79
C ASP A 57 29.89 -11.05 5.75
N ALA A 58 29.75 -11.86 4.70
CA ALA A 58 28.68 -11.72 3.74
C ALA A 58 27.37 -12.20 4.38
N ILE A 59 26.46 -11.28 4.67
CA ILE A 59 25.17 -11.60 5.29
C ILE A 59 24.09 -11.58 4.23
N ASN A 60 23.26 -12.61 4.22
CA ASN A 60 22.08 -12.67 3.37
C ASN A 60 21.02 -11.66 3.86
N THR A 61 20.47 -10.86 2.95
CA THR A 61 19.39 -9.89 3.25
C THR A 61 18.18 -10.56 3.92
N LEU A 62 17.85 -11.79 3.54
CA LEU A 62 16.80 -12.59 4.21
C LEU A 62 17.12 -12.90 5.67
N TYR A 63 18.38 -13.19 5.98
CA TYR A 63 18.80 -13.46 7.34
C TYR A 63 18.65 -12.20 8.22
N VAL A 64 19.03 -11.03 7.69
CA VAL A 64 18.83 -9.74 8.37
C VAL A 64 17.34 -9.50 8.65
N LEU A 65 16.47 -9.73 7.67
CA LEU A 65 15.03 -9.58 7.82
C LEU A 65 14.46 -10.51 8.90
N ILE A 66 14.83 -11.79 8.88
CA ILE A 66 14.40 -12.76 9.89
C ILE A 66 14.87 -12.35 11.28
N ASN A 67 16.13 -11.90 11.41
CA ASN A 67 16.66 -11.45 12.67
C ASN A 67 15.91 -10.22 13.21
N ILE A 68 15.57 -9.26 12.36
CA ILE A 68 14.74 -8.10 12.74
C ILE A 68 13.36 -8.57 13.23
N LEU A 69 12.72 -9.51 12.54
CA LEU A 69 11.40 -10.04 12.91
C LEU A 69 11.40 -10.79 14.26
N ILE A 70 12.49 -11.47 14.59
CA ILE A 70 12.63 -12.21 15.86
C ILE A 70 13.08 -11.29 17.00
N SER A 71 13.89 -10.26 16.69
CA SER A 71 14.43 -9.34 17.69
C SER A 71 13.36 -8.53 18.45
N LYS A 72 13.70 -8.04 19.64
CA LYS A 72 12.92 -7.05 20.43
C LYS A 72 11.43 -7.41 20.65
N LYS A 73 11.11 -8.70 20.73
CA LYS A 73 9.73 -9.21 20.85
C LYS A 73 8.82 -8.73 19.69
N ASN A 74 9.38 -8.51 18.50
CA ASN A 74 8.63 -8.08 17.31
C ASN A 74 7.58 -9.14 16.90
N TYR A 75 7.85 -10.42 17.16
CA TYR A 75 6.89 -11.51 16.98
C TYR A 75 5.54 -11.28 17.70
N LEU A 76 5.51 -10.62 18.87
CA LEU A 76 4.24 -10.33 19.56
C LEU A 76 3.34 -9.39 18.76
N LEU A 77 3.93 -8.39 18.09
CA LEU A 77 3.19 -7.47 17.23
C LEU A 77 2.64 -8.23 16.01
N ILE A 78 3.46 -9.10 15.41
CA ILE A 78 3.07 -9.91 14.25
C ILE A 78 1.91 -10.84 14.60
N VAL A 79 2.01 -11.55 15.74
CA VAL A 79 0.93 -12.42 16.24
C VAL A 79 -0.34 -11.61 16.50
N SER A 80 -0.22 -10.43 17.10
CA SER A 80 -1.37 -9.53 17.33
C SER A 80 -2.02 -9.09 16.02
N TRP A 81 -1.24 -8.70 15.02
CA TRP A 81 -1.74 -8.37 13.69
C TRP A 81 -2.46 -9.53 13.03
N ILE A 82 -1.93 -10.76 13.13
CA ILE A 82 -2.57 -11.96 12.59
C ILE A 82 -3.92 -12.19 13.26
N ILE A 83 -3.99 -12.12 14.59
CA ILE A 83 -5.24 -12.30 15.35
C ILE A 83 -6.28 -11.26 14.96
N ILE A 84 -5.90 -9.97 14.96
CA ILE A 84 -6.80 -8.87 14.59
C ILE A 84 -7.29 -9.06 13.15
N THR A 85 -6.38 -9.37 12.22
CA THR A 85 -6.70 -9.53 10.79
C THR A 85 -7.64 -10.71 10.57
N ILE A 86 -7.36 -11.88 11.14
CA ILE A 86 -8.23 -13.06 10.99
C ILE A 86 -9.61 -12.79 11.58
N SER A 87 -9.68 -12.30 12.81
CA SER A 87 -10.95 -11.98 13.49
C SER A 87 -11.77 -10.99 12.68
N TYR A 88 -11.13 -9.93 12.18
CA TYR A 88 -11.82 -8.90 11.43
C TYR A 88 -12.19 -9.33 10.00
N LEU A 89 -11.41 -10.20 9.35
CA LEU A 89 -11.78 -10.80 8.07
C LEU A 89 -13.00 -11.72 8.21
N ILE A 90 -13.10 -12.48 9.30
CA ILE A 90 -14.30 -13.27 9.62
C ILE A 90 -15.50 -12.32 9.72
N TYR A 91 -15.37 -11.22 10.48
CA TYR A 91 -16.42 -10.21 10.59
C TYR A 91 -16.81 -9.62 9.22
N ILE A 92 -15.85 -9.18 8.40
CA ILE A 92 -16.12 -8.67 7.05
C ILE A 92 -16.85 -9.70 6.19
N ASN A 93 -16.45 -10.97 6.24
CA ASN A 93 -17.12 -12.03 5.49
C ASN A 93 -18.59 -12.19 5.91
N THR A 94 -18.91 -12.04 7.19
CA THR A 94 -20.32 -12.02 7.64
C THR A 94 -21.10 -10.84 7.07
N LEU A 95 -20.47 -9.66 6.92
CA LEU A 95 -21.10 -8.48 6.33
C LEU A 95 -21.39 -8.67 4.83
N ILE A 96 -20.45 -9.29 4.11
CA ILE A 96 -20.62 -9.63 2.69
C ILE A 96 -21.76 -10.63 2.52
N LYS A 97 -21.84 -11.68 3.36
CA LYS A 97 -22.95 -12.64 3.36
C LYS A 97 -24.30 -11.97 3.60
N LYS A 98 -24.35 -10.91 4.42
CA LYS A 98 -25.54 -10.06 4.65
C LYS A 98 -25.86 -9.10 3.49
N LYS A 99 -25.21 -9.24 2.32
CA LYS A 99 -25.41 -8.40 1.11
C LYS A 99 -25.27 -6.90 1.39
N LYS A 100 -24.42 -6.48 2.33
CA LYS A 100 -24.13 -5.05 2.53
C LYS A 100 -23.49 -4.46 1.27
N LYS A 101 -23.75 -3.17 1.00
CA LYS A 101 -23.19 -2.45 -0.16
C LYS A 101 -21.66 -2.49 -0.14
N LEU A 102 -21.03 -2.81 -1.27
CA LEU A 102 -19.57 -2.92 -1.42
C LEU A 102 -18.78 -1.69 -0.91
N PRO A 103 -19.22 -0.43 -1.13
CA PRO A 103 -18.54 0.75 -0.58
C PRO A 103 -18.42 0.74 0.95
N TYR A 104 -19.42 0.22 1.66
CA TYR A 104 -19.40 0.12 3.12
C TYR A 104 -18.44 -0.97 3.59
N VAL A 105 -18.42 -2.12 2.90
CA VAL A 105 -17.47 -3.21 3.17
C VAL A 105 -16.02 -2.72 3.00
N ARG A 106 -15.74 -1.87 2.00
CA ARG A 106 -14.39 -1.29 1.81
C ARG A 106 -13.90 -0.45 2.98
N LYS A 107 -14.77 0.30 3.65
CA LYS A 107 -14.38 1.11 4.81
C LYS A 107 -13.92 0.23 5.99
N HIS A 108 -14.43 -0.99 6.10
CA HIS A 108 -13.91 -1.94 7.07
C HIS A 108 -12.45 -2.32 6.77
N TYR A 109 -12.07 -2.55 5.51
CA TYR A 109 -10.66 -2.78 5.16
C TYR A 109 -9.76 -1.57 5.48
N HIS A 110 -10.26 -0.33 5.29
CA HIS A 110 -9.53 0.88 5.70
C HIS A 110 -9.35 0.93 7.22
N PHE A 111 -10.40 0.59 7.98
CA PHE A 111 -10.33 0.52 9.44
C PHE A 111 -9.38 -0.59 9.94
N LEU A 112 -9.33 -1.73 9.24
CA LEU A 112 -8.38 -2.80 9.56
C LEU A 112 -6.93 -2.32 9.35
N LEU A 113 -6.66 -1.66 8.23
CA LEU A 113 -5.36 -1.04 7.97
C LEU A 113 -5.02 -0.03 9.07
N PHE A 114 -5.95 0.89 9.36
CA PHE A 114 -5.82 1.89 10.42
C PHE A 114 -5.40 1.24 11.76
N THR A 115 -6.15 0.23 12.19
CA THR A 115 -5.93 -0.45 13.48
C THR A 115 -4.55 -1.11 13.53
N ASN A 116 -4.15 -1.84 12.49
CA ASN A 116 -2.86 -2.53 12.47
C ASN A 116 -1.69 -1.55 12.41
N VAL A 117 -1.78 -0.50 11.59
CA VAL A 117 -0.74 0.54 11.47
C VAL A 117 -0.61 1.30 12.79
N TYR A 118 -1.73 1.71 13.38
CA TYR A 118 -1.76 2.43 14.65
C TYR A 118 -1.18 1.60 15.81
N LEU A 119 -1.42 0.29 15.83
CA LEU A 119 -0.80 -0.63 16.79
C LEU A 119 0.73 -0.67 16.67
N ALA A 120 1.26 -0.60 15.44
CA ALA A 120 2.71 -0.48 15.23
C ALA A 120 3.28 0.82 15.81
N PHE A 121 2.52 1.91 15.71
CA PHE A 121 2.92 3.21 16.24
C PHE A 121 2.94 3.20 17.78
N ILE A 122 1.87 2.69 18.42
CA ILE A 122 1.80 2.58 19.89
C ILE A 122 2.94 1.72 20.44
N THR A 123 3.28 0.64 19.74
CA THR A 123 4.36 -0.26 20.16
C THR A 123 5.76 0.22 19.77
N ASN A 124 5.89 1.39 19.14
CA ASN A 124 7.14 1.97 18.63
C ASN A 124 7.95 1.02 17.76
N LYS A 125 7.25 0.25 16.91
CA LYS A 125 7.81 -0.80 16.03
C LYS A 125 7.63 -0.44 14.56
N VAL A 126 7.97 0.80 14.21
CA VAL A 126 7.85 1.32 12.85
C VAL A 126 8.73 0.55 11.86
N ASP A 127 9.91 0.07 12.28
CA ASP A 127 10.81 -0.76 11.46
C ASP A 127 10.08 -1.98 10.87
N VAL A 128 9.36 -2.71 11.74
CA VAL A 128 8.63 -3.92 11.38
C VAL A 128 7.45 -3.59 10.48
N LEU A 129 6.77 -2.47 10.75
CA LEU A 129 5.70 -1.96 9.91
C LEU A 129 6.20 -1.65 8.50
N ILE A 130 7.35 -1.00 8.33
CA ILE A 130 7.91 -0.67 7.02
C ILE A 130 8.24 -1.94 6.23
N ILE A 131 8.82 -2.95 6.89
CA ILE A 131 9.09 -4.25 6.27
C ILE A 131 7.78 -4.88 5.79
N PHE A 132 6.75 -4.90 6.63
CA PHE A 132 5.46 -5.49 6.30
C PHE A 132 4.74 -4.72 5.18
N LEU A 133 4.71 -3.38 5.25
CA LEU A 133 4.14 -2.52 4.20
C LEU A 133 4.87 -2.72 2.87
N SER A 134 6.20 -2.82 2.88
CA SER A 134 7.00 -3.08 1.69
C SER A 134 6.66 -4.43 1.07
N PHE A 135 6.53 -5.47 1.91
CA PHE A 135 6.10 -6.79 1.48
C PHE A 135 4.68 -6.78 0.89
N CYS A 136 3.71 -6.14 1.56
CA CYS A 136 2.34 -6.00 1.05
C CYS A 136 2.30 -5.24 -0.27
N PHE A 137 3.07 -4.16 -0.40
CA PHE A 137 3.16 -3.38 -1.63
C PHE A 137 3.71 -4.23 -2.78
N PHE A 138 4.77 -4.99 -2.53
CA PHE A 138 5.34 -5.93 -3.49
C PHE A 138 4.35 -7.02 -3.90
N LEU A 139 3.63 -7.60 -2.93
CA LEU A 139 2.61 -8.61 -3.16
C LEU A 139 1.46 -8.06 -4.02
N PHE A 140 0.96 -6.87 -3.74
CA PHE A 140 -0.13 -6.29 -4.54
C PHE A 140 0.30 -5.95 -5.97
N ILE A 141 1.52 -5.43 -6.17
CA ILE A 141 2.07 -5.27 -7.51
C ILE A 141 2.15 -6.61 -8.24
N PHE A 142 2.59 -7.67 -7.56
CA PHE A 142 2.68 -9.00 -8.14
C PHE A 142 1.30 -9.57 -8.51
N VAL A 143 0.30 -9.44 -7.64
CA VAL A 143 -1.08 -9.86 -7.93
C VAL A 143 -1.63 -9.09 -9.13
N GLU A 144 -1.34 -7.79 -9.22
CA GLU A 144 -1.75 -6.96 -10.35
C GLU A 144 -1.06 -7.37 -11.66
N LEU A 145 0.22 -7.73 -11.59
CA LEU A 145 0.99 -8.24 -12.71
C LEU A 145 0.42 -9.57 -13.21
N ILE A 146 0.14 -10.52 -12.31
CA ILE A 146 -0.53 -11.78 -12.65
C ILE A 146 -1.88 -11.51 -13.30
N ARG A 147 -2.69 -10.61 -12.73
CA ARG A 147 -3.98 -10.25 -13.30
C ARG A 147 -3.86 -9.76 -14.73
N LYS A 148 -2.93 -8.84 -15.00
CA LYS A 148 -2.74 -8.29 -16.35
C LYS A 148 -2.25 -9.32 -17.35
N ILE A 149 -1.36 -10.22 -16.93
CA ILE A 149 -0.96 -11.39 -17.74
C ILE A 149 -2.18 -12.25 -18.04
N CYS A 150 -2.96 -12.63 -17.03
CA CYS A 150 -4.14 -13.47 -17.22
C CYS A 150 -5.20 -12.79 -18.10
N GLU A 151 -5.43 -11.48 -17.97
CA GLU A 151 -6.33 -10.72 -18.84
C GLU A 151 -5.86 -10.73 -20.31
N HIS A 152 -4.55 -10.63 -20.55
CA HIS A 152 -3.97 -10.61 -21.89
C HIS A 152 -3.93 -12.00 -22.55
N PHE A 153 -3.48 -13.02 -21.82
CA PHE A 153 -3.25 -14.36 -22.36
C PHE A 153 -4.47 -15.29 -22.25
N LEU A 154 -5.34 -15.09 -21.25
CA LEU A 154 -6.54 -15.92 -21.00
C LEU A 154 -7.83 -15.09 -20.95
N PRO A 155 -8.13 -14.28 -21.99
CA PRO A 155 -9.28 -13.36 -21.98
C PRO A 155 -10.64 -14.07 -21.86
N SER A 156 -10.72 -15.37 -22.17
CA SER A 156 -11.95 -16.17 -22.14
C SER A 156 -12.18 -16.95 -20.83
N CYS A 157 -11.22 -16.96 -19.89
CA CYS A 157 -11.32 -17.78 -18.69
C CYS A 157 -12.28 -17.17 -17.65
N LYS A 158 -13.55 -17.63 -17.66
CA LYS A 158 -14.61 -17.16 -16.76
C LYS A 158 -14.29 -17.33 -15.27
N VAL A 159 -13.51 -18.35 -14.91
CA VAL A 159 -13.13 -18.64 -13.51
C VAL A 159 -12.22 -17.55 -12.96
N ILE A 160 -11.19 -17.18 -13.72
CA ILE A 160 -10.23 -16.14 -13.34
C ILE A 160 -10.94 -14.77 -13.25
N LYS A 161 -11.77 -14.42 -14.25
CA LYS A 161 -12.57 -13.19 -14.21
C LYS A 161 -13.48 -13.11 -12.98
N ARG A 162 -14.12 -14.22 -12.60
CA ARG A 162 -15.03 -14.28 -11.44
C ARG A 162 -14.30 -14.24 -10.10
N PHE A 163 -13.08 -14.78 -10.02
CA PHE A 163 -12.25 -14.67 -8.82
C PHE A 163 -11.76 -13.24 -8.65
N ILE A 164 -11.25 -12.64 -9.72
CA ILE A 164 -10.72 -11.28 -9.75
C ILE A 164 -11.83 -10.25 -9.49
N SER A 165 -13.01 -10.39 -10.08
CA SER A 165 -14.13 -9.45 -9.89
C SER A 165 -14.63 -9.34 -8.44
N ARG A 166 -14.25 -10.26 -7.55
CA ARG A 166 -14.55 -10.17 -6.11
C ARG A 166 -13.66 -9.16 -5.38
N PHE A 167 -12.50 -8.83 -5.96
CA PHE A 167 -11.51 -7.91 -5.40
C PHE A 167 -11.46 -6.58 -6.15
N ILE A 168 -12.28 -6.39 -7.18
CA ILE A 168 -12.23 -5.30 -8.15
C ILE A 168 -13.59 -4.60 -8.20
N ASP A 169 -13.61 -3.27 -8.03
CA ASP A 169 -14.82 -2.46 -8.17
C ASP A 169 -15.14 -2.17 -9.65
N GLU A 170 -16.33 -1.67 -9.97
CA GLU A 170 -16.69 -1.23 -11.33
C GLU A 170 -15.75 -0.15 -11.87
N ARG A 171 -15.08 0.61 -10.98
CA ARG A 171 -14.00 1.55 -11.33
C ARG A 171 -12.69 0.86 -11.72
N ASP A 172 -12.38 -0.26 -11.06
CA ASP A 172 -11.17 -1.05 -11.29
C ASP A 172 -11.34 -2.00 -12.50
N ASN A 173 -12.59 -2.29 -12.93
CA ASN A 173 -12.89 -3.06 -14.14
C ASN A 173 -12.39 -2.39 -15.44
N LYS A 174 -12.13 -1.07 -15.43
CA LYS A 174 -11.58 -0.33 -16.57
C LYS A 174 -10.08 0.00 -16.42
N GLY A 175 -9.44 -0.35 -15.30
CA GLY A 175 -8.09 0.13 -14.95
C GLY A 175 -7.26 -0.87 -14.12
N LEU A 176 -6.21 -0.37 -13.45
CA LEU A 176 -5.39 -1.15 -12.50
C LEU A 176 -6.17 -1.38 -11.17
N VAL A 177 -5.85 -2.38 -10.33
CA VAL A 177 -6.40 -2.51 -8.96
C VAL A 177 -5.73 -1.48 -8.07
N VAL A 178 -6.07 -0.22 -8.31
CA VAL A 178 -5.29 0.89 -7.78
C VAL A 178 -5.66 1.23 -6.36
N THR A 179 -6.88 0.89 -5.92
CA THR A 179 -7.40 1.38 -4.64
C THR A 179 -6.57 0.90 -3.42
N HIS A 180 -6.13 -0.37 -3.40
CA HIS A 180 -5.33 -0.90 -2.29
C HIS A 180 -3.86 -0.48 -2.36
N ILE A 181 -3.32 -0.33 -3.58
CA ILE A 181 -1.97 0.20 -3.79
C ILE A 181 -1.92 1.66 -3.33
N TYR A 182 -2.88 2.51 -3.73
CA TYR A 182 -2.97 3.90 -3.28
C TYR A 182 -3.13 4.03 -1.77
N LEU A 183 -3.94 3.16 -1.17
CA LEU A 183 -4.12 3.14 0.29
C LEU A 183 -2.79 2.89 1.01
N LEU A 184 -2.03 1.89 0.57
CA LEU A 184 -0.69 1.59 1.11
C LEU A 184 0.30 2.72 0.83
N THR A 185 0.32 3.25 -0.39
CA THR A 185 1.18 4.37 -0.77
C THR A 185 0.94 5.58 0.13
N GLY A 186 -0.32 5.86 0.46
CA GLY A 186 -0.66 6.96 1.35
C GLY A 186 -0.10 6.79 2.78
N VAL A 187 0.02 5.56 3.29
CA VAL A 187 0.69 5.29 4.57
C VAL A 187 2.22 5.37 4.44
N TYR A 188 2.75 5.04 3.26
CA TYR A 188 4.18 4.97 3.01
C TYR A 188 4.84 6.33 2.74
N ILE A 189 4.16 7.24 2.05
CA ILE A 189 4.66 8.59 1.70
C ILE A 189 5.14 9.38 2.93
N PRO A 190 4.36 9.50 4.03
CA PRO A 190 4.76 10.27 5.21
C PRO A 190 6.01 9.72 5.87
N ILE A 191 6.13 8.39 5.95
CA ILE A 191 7.33 7.70 6.43
C ILE A 191 8.52 8.07 5.56
N LEU A 192 8.35 8.06 4.23
CA LEU A 192 9.38 8.42 3.27
C LEU A 192 9.78 9.91 3.36
N ILE A 193 8.82 10.81 3.59
CA ILE A 193 9.07 12.24 3.81
C ILE A 193 9.94 12.41 5.08
N ASP A 194 9.59 11.75 6.18
CA ASP A 194 10.38 11.83 7.41
C ASP A 194 11.79 11.27 7.23
N ILE A 195 11.96 10.17 6.48
CA ILE A 195 13.30 9.66 6.13
C ILE A 195 14.11 10.70 5.35
N ILE A 196 13.54 11.32 4.31
CA ILE A 196 14.27 12.24 3.43
C ILE A 196 14.62 13.56 4.13
N PHE A 197 13.66 14.13 4.87
CA PHE A 197 13.81 15.49 5.40
C PHE A 197 14.35 15.52 6.83
N ASN A 198 14.17 14.46 7.63
CA ASN A 198 14.59 14.47 9.03
C ASN A 198 16.01 13.92 9.23
N LYS A 199 16.99 14.75 8.88
CA LYS A 199 18.42 14.41 8.98
C LYS A 199 18.90 14.08 10.40
N SER A 200 18.18 14.55 11.43
CA SER A 200 18.54 14.34 12.84
C SER A 200 18.39 12.90 13.33
N ASN A 201 17.56 12.11 12.64
CA ASN A 201 17.27 10.72 12.98
C ASN A 201 18.24 9.71 12.36
N TYR A 202 19.21 10.19 11.57
CA TYR A 202 20.26 9.33 11.04
C TYR A 202 21.37 9.11 12.08
N ILE A 203 21.63 7.85 12.37
CA ILE A 203 22.79 7.41 13.12
C ILE A 203 23.89 7.06 12.12
N ASN A 204 24.95 7.87 12.10
CA ASN A 204 26.13 7.60 11.29
C ASN A 204 27.03 6.60 12.01
N ARG A 205 27.23 5.41 11.43
CA ARG A 205 28.20 4.42 11.88
C ARG A 205 29.20 4.16 10.77
N LYS A 206 30.43 4.65 10.94
CA LYS A 206 31.57 4.49 10.02
C LYS A 206 31.21 4.84 8.56
N ASN A 207 30.76 3.87 7.77
CA ASN A 207 30.42 4.00 6.34
C ASN A 207 28.92 3.84 6.03
N GLN A 208 28.05 3.78 7.04
CA GLN A 208 26.60 3.62 6.85
C GLN A 208 25.82 4.63 7.69
N SER A 209 24.81 5.24 7.08
CA SER A 209 23.81 6.04 7.75
C SER A 209 22.55 5.19 7.95
N ILE A 210 22.23 4.89 9.21
CA ILE A 210 21.05 4.10 9.57
C ILE A 210 19.99 5.05 10.09
N TYR A 211 18.81 5.05 9.49
CA TYR A 211 17.70 5.84 9.99
C TYR A 211 17.11 5.16 11.23
N ASN A 212 17.04 5.89 12.34
CA ASN A 212 16.52 5.40 13.60
C ASN A 212 15.04 5.77 13.75
N PHE A 213 14.15 4.81 13.50
CA PHE A 213 12.71 5.05 13.59
C PHE A 213 12.19 5.14 15.04
N SER A 214 13.02 4.94 16.07
CA SER A 214 12.59 5.14 17.47
C SER A 214 12.25 6.61 17.80
N LYS A 215 12.73 7.56 16.99
CA LYS A 215 12.40 9.00 17.04
C LYS A 215 11.52 9.43 15.86
N ALA A 216 10.68 8.52 15.36
CA ALA A 216 9.74 8.80 14.28
C ALA A 216 8.83 10.00 14.60
N ASN A 217 8.55 10.82 13.59
CA ASN A 217 7.60 11.91 13.71
C ASN A 217 6.16 11.36 13.73
N PHE A 218 5.73 10.88 14.91
CA PHE A 218 4.41 10.27 15.08
C PHE A 218 3.27 11.16 14.61
N THR A 219 3.35 12.47 14.84
CA THR A 219 2.32 13.41 14.40
C THR A 219 2.16 13.42 12.88
N LEU A 220 3.26 13.32 12.14
CA LEU A 220 3.26 13.27 10.68
C LEU A 220 2.73 11.93 10.16
N TYR A 221 3.05 10.82 10.84
CA TYR A 221 2.57 9.49 10.44
C TYR A 221 1.08 9.31 10.74
N THR A 222 0.63 9.75 11.92
CA THR A 222 -0.77 9.65 12.32
C THR A 222 -1.66 10.61 11.56
N SER A 223 -1.19 11.81 11.21
CA SER A 223 -2.00 12.76 10.43
C SER A 223 -2.35 12.18 9.06
N ALA A 224 -1.37 11.61 8.36
CA ALA A 224 -1.62 10.97 7.07
C ALA A 224 -2.51 9.74 7.19
N LEU A 225 -2.28 8.88 8.19
CA LEU A 225 -3.14 7.73 8.44
C LEU A 225 -4.59 8.15 8.71
N ASN A 226 -4.78 9.21 9.50
CA ASN A 226 -6.10 9.79 9.79
C ASN A 226 -6.75 10.32 8.51
N THR A 227 -6.02 11.11 7.71
CA THR A 227 -6.53 11.66 6.44
C THR A 227 -6.99 10.56 5.48
N ILE A 228 -6.22 9.47 5.36
CA ILE A 228 -6.52 8.39 4.40
C ILE A 228 -7.63 7.47 4.90
N CYS A 229 -7.64 7.12 6.19
CA CYS A 229 -8.60 6.16 6.72
C CYS A 229 -9.86 6.85 7.26
N ILE A 230 -9.69 7.83 8.14
CA ILE A 230 -10.80 8.57 8.78
C ILE A 230 -11.38 9.58 7.80
N GLY A 231 -10.56 10.40 7.17
CA GLY A 231 -11.02 11.41 6.21
C GLY A 231 -11.80 10.80 5.06
N ASP A 232 -11.28 9.76 4.41
CA ASP A 232 -12.01 9.05 3.34
C ASP A 232 -13.31 8.42 3.84
N SER A 233 -13.37 7.97 5.10
CA SER A 233 -14.60 7.44 5.69
C SER A 233 -15.62 8.55 5.97
N MET A 234 -15.19 9.68 6.53
CA MET A 234 -16.04 10.85 6.77
C MET A 234 -16.55 11.46 5.47
N ALA A 235 -15.71 11.51 4.43
CA ALA A 235 -16.12 11.92 3.09
C ALA A 235 -17.25 11.07 2.52
N ALA A 236 -17.17 9.75 2.73
CA ALA A 236 -18.20 8.82 2.27
C ALA A 236 -19.49 8.96 3.08
N ILE A 237 -19.41 9.12 4.40
CA ILE A 237 -20.58 9.33 5.27
C ILE A 237 -21.25 10.67 4.92
N GLY A 238 -20.49 11.76 4.85
CA GLY A 238 -20.98 13.09 4.47
C GLY A 238 -21.60 13.09 3.08
N GLY A 239 -20.99 12.37 2.12
CA GLY A 239 -21.55 12.22 0.77
C GLY A 239 -22.83 11.37 0.70
N MET A 240 -23.04 10.45 1.64
CA MET A 240 -24.29 9.68 1.76
C MET A 240 -25.40 10.48 2.44
N LEU A 241 -25.07 11.21 3.51
CA LEU A 241 -26.03 12.04 4.25
C LEU A 241 -26.45 13.28 3.44
N TYR A 242 -25.50 13.90 2.75
CA TYR A 242 -25.67 15.12 1.97
C TYR A 242 -25.16 14.92 0.53
N PRO A 243 -25.96 14.27 -0.35
CA PRO A 243 -25.54 13.93 -1.70
C PRO A 243 -25.47 15.14 -2.65
N TRP A 244 -26.04 16.28 -2.27
CA TRP A 244 -26.08 17.52 -3.06
C TRP A 244 -25.36 18.67 -2.35
N PRO A 245 -24.70 19.59 -3.08
CA PRO A 245 -24.47 19.56 -4.53
C PRO A 245 -23.38 18.56 -4.93
N LYS A 246 -23.55 17.92 -6.10
CA LYS A 246 -22.52 17.03 -6.67
C LYS A 246 -21.39 17.83 -7.30
N ILE A 247 -20.17 17.32 -7.20
CA ILE A 247 -19.01 17.89 -7.87
C ILE A 247 -19.10 17.55 -9.37
N LYS A 248 -19.00 18.58 -10.23
CA LYS A 248 -19.00 18.41 -11.70
C LYS A 248 -17.91 17.43 -12.15
N ASN A 249 -18.18 16.64 -13.19
CA ASN A 249 -17.29 15.58 -13.70
C ASN A 249 -16.94 14.47 -12.71
N THR A 250 -17.74 14.27 -11.65
CA THR A 250 -17.59 13.13 -10.76
C THR A 250 -18.90 12.35 -10.66
N ASN A 251 -18.83 11.02 -10.76
CA ASN A 251 -20.05 10.21 -10.76
C ASN A 251 -20.78 10.24 -9.42
N ASN A 252 -20.03 10.27 -8.30
CA ASN A 252 -20.57 10.04 -6.95
C ASN A 252 -19.87 10.86 -5.83
N LYS A 253 -19.25 12.02 -6.13
CA LYS A 253 -18.68 12.88 -5.08
C LYS A 253 -19.57 14.12 -4.87
N SER A 254 -19.78 14.50 -3.62
CA SER A 254 -20.52 15.72 -3.25
C SER A 254 -19.62 16.74 -2.57
N CYS A 255 -19.97 18.02 -2.67
CA CYS A 255 -19.26 19.09 -1.96
C CYS A 255 -19.34 18.91 -0.44
N ALA A 256 -20.47 18.39 0.06
CA ALA A 256 -20.60 18.05 1.47
C ALA A 256 -19.64 16.93 1.88
N GLY A 257 -19.47 15.90 1.05
CA GLY A 257 -18.44 14.88 1.27
C GLY A 257 -17.03 15.45 1.36
N SER A 258 -16.66 16.41 0.50
CA SER A 258 -15.36 17.09 0.63
C SER A 258 -15.26 17.93 1.90
N LEU A 259 -16.32 18.61 2.33
CA LEU A 259 -16.29 19.37 3.59
C LEU A 259 -16.09 18.45 4.80
N PHE A 260 -16.78 17.31 4.84
CA PHE A 260 -16.61 16.32 5.91
C PHE A 260 -15.19 15.73 5.93
N PHE A 261 -14.54 15.59 4.77
CA PHE A 261 -13.13 15.20 4.68
C PHE A 261 -12.20 16.26 5.30
N PHE A 262 -12.47 17.55 5.09
CA PHE A 262 -11.61 18.62 5.61
C PHE A 262 -11.76 18.85 7.11
N ILE A 263 -12.93 18.52 7.67
CA ILE A 263 -13.22 18.73 9.10
C ILE A 263 -12.69 17.59 9.98
N SER A 264 -12.45 16.41 9.41
CA SER A 264 -11.95 15.21 10.12
C SER A 264 -10.45 15.25 10.39
#